data_AF-A0A0P9D2N7-F1
#
_entry.id   AF-A0A0P9D2N7-F1
#
_cell.length_a   1.000
_cell.length_b   1.000
_cell.length_c   1.000
_cell.angle_alpha   90.00
_cell.angle_beta   90.00
_cell.angle_gamma   90.00
#
_symmetry.space_group_name_H-M   'P 1'
#
loop_
_entity.id
_entity.type
_entity.pdbx_description
1 polymer ?
#
loop_
_entity_poly.entity_id
_entity_poly.type
_entity_poly.pdbx_seq_one_letter_code
_entity_poly.pdbx_strand_id
1 'polypeptide(L)'
;MGMNLLPQQQMKASPALIALNNMLVLSTQELQQLVQTELADNPALEQDESDEALCSRCGRPLSGATCIYCLHEDMKLAEAERDDSSATPSDDEFDPLLAIAAPSTLRESLERDLHITLPLADHVIADYLIGSLDEHGFLDGDVDSIAEMLNT
;
A
#
# COMPACT_ATOMS: atom_id res chain seq x y z
N MET A 1 33.75 -3.58 -59.62
CA MET A 1 33.69 -2.73 -58.41
C MET A 1 32.90 -3.50 -57.37
N GLY A 2 33.56 -4.10 -56.37
CA GLY A 2 32.92 -4.97 -55.38
C GLY A 2 32.33 -4.16 -54.23
N MET A 3 31.02 -4.28 -54.02
CA MET A 3 30.31 -3.61 -52.92
C MET A 3 30.67 -4.31 -51.61
N ASN A 4 31.46 -3.67 -50.75
CA ASN A 4 31.86 -4.20 -49.46
C ASN A 4 30.73 -3.90 -48.44
N LEU A 5 29.88 -4.89 -48.17
CA LEU A 5 28.82 -4.80 -47.17
C LEU A 5 29.39 -5.16 -45.80
N LEU A 6 29.93 -4.18 -45.08
CA LEU A 6 30.34 -4.38 -43.69
C LEU A 6 29.10 -4.37 -42.77
N PRO A 7 28.89 -5.41 -41.95
CA PRO A 7 27.76 -5.46 -41.01
C PRO A 7 27.95 -4.38 -39.93
N GLN A 8 27.07 -3.38 -39.92
CA GLN A 8 27.00 -2.39 -38.84
C GLN A 8 26.13 -2.93 -37.71
N GLN A 9 26.73 -3.22 -36.56
CA GLN A 9 25.98 -3.48 -35.33
C GLN A 9 25.45 -2.15 -34.79
N GLN A 10 24.12 -2.05 -34.67
CA GLN A 10 23.45 -0.91 -34.05
C GLN A 10 22.69 -1.42 -32.83
N MET A 11 22.88 -0.76 -31.67
CA MET A 11 22.07 -1.03 -30.48
C MET A 11 20.68 -0.44 -30.70
N LYS A 12 19.72 -1.28 -31.12
CA LYS A 12 18.31 -0.90 -31.24
C LYS A 12 17.58 -1.36 -29.99
N ALA A 13 16.74 -0.49 -29.42
CA ALA A 13 15.85 -0.86 -28.34
C ALA A 13 14.97 -2.04 -28.78
N SER A 14 14.74 -2.99 -27.88
CA SER A 14 13.91 -4.14 -28.21
C SER A 14 12.47 -3.68 -28.44
N PRO A 15 11.75 -4.25 -29.42
CA PRO A 15 10.35 -3.90 -29.66
C PRO A 15 9.48 -4.04 -28.40
N ALA A 16 9.78 -5.00 -27.53
CA ALA A 16 9.09 -5.20 -26.26
C ALA A 16 9.28 -4.02 -25.28
N LEU A 17 10.49 -3.45 -25.21
CA LEU A 17 10.75 -2.29 -24.35
C LEU A 17 10.05 -1.03 -24.84
N ILE A 18 9.98 -0.84 -26.16
CA ILE A 18 9.28 0.30 -26.76
C ILE A 18 7.78 0.21 -26.47
N ALA A 19 7.18 -0.98 -26.61
CA ALA A 19 5.77 -1.20 -26.30
C ALA A 19 5.45 -0.94 -24.83
N LEU A 20 6.28 -1.42 -23.90
CA LEU A 20 6.13 -1.17 -22.47
C LEU A 20 6.22 0.33 -22.15
N ASN A 21 7.21 1.02 -22.72
CA ASN A 21 7.37 2.45 -22.47
C ASN A 21 6.14 3.25 -22.97
N ASN A 22 5.62 2.90 -24.14
CA ASN A 22 4.40 3.52 -24.66
C ASN A 22 3.20 3.29 -23.73
N MET A 23 3.03 2.09 -23.15
CA MET A 23 1.93 1.84 -22.20
C MET A 23 2.09 2.62 -20.89
N LEU A 24 3.32 2.77 -20.37
CA LEU A 24 3.58 3.46 -19.10
C LEU A 24 3.32 4.98 -19.15
N VAL A 25 3.32 5.59 -20.33
CA VAL A 25 3.10 7.04 -20.52
C VAL A 25 1.61 7.39 -20.66
N LEU A 26 0.75 6.41 -20.96
CA LEU A 26 -0.69 6.63 -21.17
C LEU A 26 -1.40 6.95 -19.85
N SER A 27 -2.43 7.79 -19.93
CA SER A 27 -3.39 7.94 -18.84
C SER A 27 -4.24 6.67 -18.68
N THR A 28 -4.86 6.49 -17.50
CA THR A 28 -5.71 5.33 -17.22
C THR A 28 -6.83 5.15 -18.24
N GLN A 29 -7.42 6.25 -18.71
CA GLN A 29 -8.51 6.22 -19.70
C GLN A 29 -8.01 5.76 -21.08
N GLU A 30 -6.88 6.28 -21.53
CA GLU A 30 -6.28 5.91 -22.83
C GLU A 30 -5.84 4.45 -22.82
N LEU A 31 -5.30 3.97 -21.70
CA LEU A 31 -4.89 2.58 -21.55
C LEU A 31 -6.10 1.63 -21.62
N GLN A 32 -7.22 1.99 -21.01
CA GLN A 32 -8.48 1.23 -21.12
C GLN A 32 -9.04 1.20 -22.54
N GLN A 33 -8.98 2.31 -23.28
CA GLN A 33 -9.40 2.35 -24.68
C GLN A 33 -8.50 1.49 -25.58
N LEU A 34 -7.20 1.50 -25.32
CA LEU A 34 -6.24 0.66 -26.03
C LEU A 34 -6.53 -0.83 -25.80
N VAL A 35 -6.77 -1.24 -24.55
CA VAL A 35 -7.16 -2.62 -24.22
C VAL A 35 -8.45 -3.02 -24.95
N GLN A 36 -9.47 -2.16 -24.97
CA GLN A 36 -10.72 -2.44 -25.69
C GLN A 36 -10.53 -2.57 -27.21
N THR A 37 -9.64 -1.75 -27.79
CA THR A 37 -9.33 -1.82 -29.22
C THR A 37 -8.63 -3.13 -29.56
N GLU A 38 -7.64 -3.53 -28.76
CA GLU A 38 -6.94 -4.81 -28.95
C GLU A 38 -7.90 -6.01 -28.78
N LEU A 39 -8.85 -5.96 -27.85
CA LEU A 39 -9.89 -6.99 -27.71
C LEU A 39 -10.81 -7.07 -28.94
N ALA A 40 -11.12 -5.94 -29.59
CA ALA A 40 -11.95 -5.90 -30.78
C ALA A 40 -11.21 -6.37 -32.05
N ASP A 41 -9.93 -6.02 -32.17
CA ASP A 41 -9.11 -6.29 -33.35
C ASP A 41 -8.45 -7.67 -33.31
N ASN A 42 -8.19 -8.22 -32.12
CA ASN A 42 -7.54 -9.51 -31.94
C ASN A 42 -8.54 -10.60 -31.52
N PRO A 43 -9.05 -11.41 -32.46
CA PRO A 43 -10.06 -12.44 -32.16
C PRO A 43 -9.53 -13.59 -31.30
N ALA A 44 -8.23 -13.63 -30.99
CA ALA A 44 -7.68 -14.59 -30.03
C ALA A 44 -7.75 -14.10 -28.58
N LEU A 45 -8.07 -12.82 -28.34
CA LEU A 45 -8.25 -12.26 -27.01
C LEU A 45 -9.73 -12.32 -26.62
N GLU A 46 -10.00 -12.84 -25.43
CA GLU A 46 -11.33 -12.84 -24.82
C GLU A 46 -11.20 -12.18 -23.45
N GLN A 47 -12.20 -11.39 -23.07
CA GLN A 47 -12.23 -10.79 -21.74
C GLN A 47 -12.69 -11.86 -20.75
N ASP A 48 -11.78 -12.24 -19.87
CA ASP A 48 -12.06 -13.21 -18.82
C ASP A 48 -12.77 -12.49 -17.65
N GLU A 49 -14.06 -12.75 -17.50
CA GLU A 49 -14.90 -12.21 -16.41
C GLU A 49 -14.83 -13.10 -15.16
N SER A 50 -13.82 -13.96 -14.99
CA SER A 50 -13.75 -14.81 -13.82
C SER A 50 -13.76 -13.97 -12.55
N ASP A 51 -14.75 -14.20 -11.69
CA ASP A 51 -14.83 -13.72 -10.31
C ASP A 51 -13.77 -14.39 -9.41
N GLU A 52 -12.55 -14.60 -9.93
CA GLU A 52 -11.42 -15.00 -9.12
C GLU A 52 -11.12 -13.85 -8.15
N ALA A 53 -11.44 -14.07 -6.88
CA ALA A 53 -11.16 -13.11 -5.83
C ALA A 53 -9.68 -12.73 -5.88
N LEU A 54 -9.38 -11.47 -6.20
CA LEU A 54 -8.01 -10.98 -6.19
C LEU A 54 -7.59 -10.63 -4.76
N CYS A 55 -6.33 -10.87 -4.44
CA CYS A 55 -5.79 -10.48 -3.15
C CYS A 55 -5.72 -8.95 -3.04
N SER A 56 -6.38 -8.36 -2.04
CA SER A 56 -6.38 -6.91 -1.81
C SER A 56 -4.98 -6.32 -1.54
N ARG A 57 -3.98 -7.16 -1.20
CA ARG A 57 -2.60 -6.72 -0.94
C ARG A 57 -1.71 -6.77 -2.17
N CYS A 58 -1.78 -7.82 -2.98
CA CYS A 58 -0.84 -8.04 -4.10
C CYS A 58 -1.49 -8.20 -5.48
N GLY A 59 -2.82 -8.21 -5.57
CA GLY A 59 -3.56 -8.30 -6.82
C GLY A 59 -3.50 -9.67 -7.51
N ARG A 60 -2.95 -10.71 -6.86
CA ARG A 60 -2.90 -12.07 -7.41
C ARG A 60 -4.23 -12.82 -7.19
N PRO A 61 -4.60 -13.77 -8.06
CA PRO A 61 -5.78 -14.61 -7.85
C PRO A 61 -5.66 -15.40 -6.54
N LEU A 62 -6.69 -15.37 -5.69
CA LEU A 62 -6.80 -16.23 -4.53
C LEU A 62 -7.32 -17.61 -4.92
N SER A 63 -6.56 -18.64 -4.56
CA SER A 63 -7.03 -20.02 -4.62
C SER A 63 -7.72 -20.48 -3.31
N GLY A 64 -8.42 -19.59 -2.60
CA GLY A 64 -9.03 -19.87 -1.29
C GLY A 64 -9.38 -18.62 -0.49
N ALA A 65 -9.35 -18.71 0.85
CA ALA A 65 -9.64 -17.59 1.76
C ALA A 65 -8.40 -16.72 2.10
N THR A 66 -7.18 -17.22 1.85
CA THR A 66 -5.92 -16.54 2.19
C THR A 66 -4.96 -16.59 1.00
N CYS A 67 -4.24 -15.49 0.75
CA CYS A 67 -3.20 -15.45 -0.26
C CYS A 67 -1.91 -16.12 0.24
N ILE A 68 -1.55 -17.27 -0.34
CA ILE A 68 -0.34 -18.03 0.02
C ILE A 68 0.96 -17.26 -0.22
N TYR A 69 0.99 -16.34 -1.18
CA TYR A 69 2.19 -15.55 -1.50
C TYR A 69 2.46 -14.50 -0.44
N CYS A 70 1.44 -13.70 -0.10
CA CYS A 70 1.54 -12.72 0.98
C CYS A 70 1.85 -13.38 2.33
N LEU A 71 1.18 -14.50 2.64
CA LEU A 71 1.44 -15.25 3.86
C LEU A 71 2.89 -15.77 3.94
N HIS A 72 3.44 -16.24 2.82
CA HIS A 72 4.82 -16.72 2.78
C HIS A 72 5.84 -15.59 2.93
N GLU A 73 5.57 -14.42 2.34
CA GLU A 73 6.36 -13.21 2.53
C GLU A 73 6.38 -12.80 4.01
N ASP A 74 5.21 -12.79 4.66
CA ASP A 74 5.08 -12.42 6.07
C ASP A 74 5.79 -13.43 6.99
N MET A 75 5.73 -14.73 6.68
CA MET A 75 6.48 -15.74 7.43
C MET A 75 7.99 -15.57 7.26
N LYS A 76 8.48 -15.28 6.05
CA LYS A 76 9.92 -15.01 5.83
C LYS A 76 10.41 -13.81 6.62
N LEU A 77 9.60 -12.75 6.67
CA LEU A 77 9.91 -11.56 7.47
C LEU A 77 9.95 -11.94 8.97
N ALA A 78 8.96 -12.68 9.45
CA ALA A 78 8.91 -13.14 10.85
C ALA A 78 10.04 -14.12 11.23
N GLU A 79 10.54 -14.92 10.27
CA GLU A 79 11.71 -15.79 10.48
C GLU A 79 13.01 -14.98 10.57
N ALA A 80 13.16 -13.92 9.77
CA ALA A 80 14.29 -13.00 9.87
C ALA A 80 14.32 -12.24 11.21
N GLU A 81 13.17 -11.90 11.77
CA GLU A 81 13.05 -11.24 13.09
C GLU A 81 13.39 -12.17 14.27
N ARG A 82 13.29 -13.49 14.10
CA ARG A 82 13.57 -14.47 15.18
C ARG A 82 15.05 -14.80 15.35
N ASP A 83 15.87 -14.62 14.32
CA ASP A 83 17.31 -14.89 14.39
C ASP A 83 18.06 -13.86 15.26
N ASP A 84 17.45 -12.69 15.50
CA ASP A 84 18.02 -11.59 16.29
C ASP A 84 17.70 -11.69 17.80
N SER A 85 16.72 -12.52 18.19
CA SER A 85 16.23 -12.58 19.58
C SER A 85 17.11 -13.40 20.54
N SER A 86 18.19 -14.03 20.05
CA SER A 86 19.12 -14.82 20.88
C SER A 86 20.52 -14.22 21.06
N ALA A 87 20.81 -13.10 20.41
CA ALA A 87 22.04 -12.36 20.62
C ALA A 87 21.84 -11.38 21.80
N THR A 88 22.48 -11.68 22.93
CA THR A 88 22.86 -10.61 23.87
C THR A 88 23.52 -9.50 23.07
N PRO A 89 23.07 -8.23 23.14
CA PRO A 89 23.60 -7.20 22.26
C PRO A 89 25.07 -6.99 22.58
N SER A 90 25.94 -7.39 21.66
CA SER A 90 27.29 -6.85 21.58
C SER A 90 27.18 -5.40 21.11
N ASP A 91 27.92 -4.53 21.77
CA ASP A 91 27.91 -3.06 21.66
C ASP A 91 28.24 -2.50 20.25
N ASP A 92 28.44 -3.36 19.25
CA ASP A 92 28.95 -2.99 17.91
C ASP A 92 27.91 -3.03 16.77
N GLU A 93 26.67 -3.45 17.02
CA GLU A 93 25.65 -3.57 15.96
C GLU A 93 24.29 -2.99 16.37
N PHE A 94 24.31 -1.87 17.09
CA PHE A 94 23.10 -1.07 17.31
C PHE A 94 22.73 -0.39 15.97
N ASP A 95 21.91 -1.05 15.15
CA ASP A 95 21.39 -0.43 13.92
C ASP A 95 20.41 0.68 14.31
N PRO A 96 20.81 1.97 14.17
CA PRO A 96 19.96 3.08 14.58
C PRO A 96 18.68 3.16 13.75
N LEU A 97 18.62 2.49 12.59
CA LEU A 97 17.44 2.48 11.72
C LEU A 97 16.34 1.55 12.23
N LEU A 98 16.68 0.46 12.92
CA LEU A 98 15.70 -0.45 13.55
C LEU A 98 15.09 0.14 14.83
N ALA A 99 15.81 1.04 15.49
CA ALA A 99 15.32 1.77 16.67
C ALA A 99 14.36 2.93 16.32
N ILE A 100 14.08 3.17 15.04
CA ILE A 100 13.17 4.24 14.61
C ILE A 100 11.74 3.78 14.86
N ALA A 101 11.13 4.30 15.94
CA ALA A 101 9.72 4.11 16.21
C ALA A 101 8.87 4.57 15.02
N ALA A 102 7.82 3.80 14.71
CA ALA A 102 6.84 4.21 13.71
C ALA A 102 6.30 5.62 14.05
N PRO A 103 6.05 6.47 13.04
CA PRO A 103 5.49 7.79 13.28
C PRO A 103 4.13 7.64 13.97
N SER A 104 3.97 8.30 15.12
CA SER A 104 2.70 8.32 15.84
C SER A 104 1.64 8.98 14.99
N THR A 105 0.46 8.38 14.94
CA THR A 105 -0.69 8.96 14.25
C THR A 105 -1.19 10.22 14.98
N LEU A 106 -1.89 11.11 14.26
CA LEU A 106 -2.50 12.31 14.86
C LEU A 106 -3.39 11.94 16.05
N ARG A 107 -4.14 10.84 15.92
CA ARG A 107 -5.01 10.29 16.96
C ARG A 107 -4.24 9.96 18.24
N GLU A 108 -3.15 9.21 18.12
CA GLU A 108 -2.32 8.82 19.28
C GLU A 108 -1.63 10.01 19.94
N SER A 109 -1.23 11.01 19.14
CA SER A 109 -0.67 12.26 19.69
C SER A 109 -1.71 13.03 20.50
N LEU A 110 -2.93 13.18 19.98
CA LEU A 110 -4.02 13.89 20.65
C LEU A 110 -4.47 13.16 21.92
N GLU A 111 -4.58 11.84 21.87
CA GLU A 111 -4.95 11.03 23.04
C GLU A 111 -3.93 11.20 24.17
N ARG A 112 -2.63 11.13 23.84
CA ARG A 112 -1.55 11.35 24.80
C ARG A 112 -1.61 12.75 25.41
N ASP A 113 -1.77 13.79 24.59
CA ASP A 113 -1.79 15.17 25.07
C ASP A 113 -3.01 15.47 25.95
N LEU A 114 -4.19 14.95 25.59
CA LEU A 114 -5.41 15.12 26.37
C LEU A 114 -5.37 14.32 27.68
N HIS A 115 -4.85 13.09 27.68
CA HIS A 115 -4.75 12.28 28.90
C HIS A 115 -3.75 12.85 29.92
N ILE A 116 -2.73 13.57 29.47
CA ILE A 116 -1.78 14.29 30.32
C ILE A 116 -2.41 15.56 30.92
N THR A 117 -3.27 16.23 30.16
CA THR A 117 -3.78 17.56 30.51
C THR A 117 -5.10 17.50 31.29
N LEU A 118 -5.96 16.51 31.01
CA LEU A 118 -7.29 16.40 31.59
C LEU A 118 -7.36 15.41 32.78
N PRO A 119 -8.27 15.65 33.74
CA PRO A 119 -8.60 14.70 34.79
C PRO A 119 -9.20 13.39 34.23
N LEU A 120 -9.07 12.29 34.99
CA LEU A 120 -9.61 10.96 34.61
C LEU A 120 -11.11 10.95 34.30
N ALA A 121 -11.89 11.86 34.89
CA ALA A 121 -13.32 11.97 34.64
C ALA A 121 -13.64 12.41 33.19
N ASP A 122 -12.73 13.15 32.57
CA ASP A 122 -12.93 13.76 31.25
C ASP A 122 -12.26 12.95 30.13
N HIS A 123 -11.50 11.91 30.46
CA HIS A 123 -10.85 11.03 29.46
C HIS A 123 -11.88 10.35 28.55
N VAL A 124 -13.03 9.96 29.09
CA VAL A 124 -14.11 9.35 28.30
C VAL A 124 -14.65 10.33 27.24
N ILE A 125 -14.76 11.61 27.60
CA ILE A 125 -15.21 12.66 26.68
C ILE A 125 -14.13 12.92 25.61
N ALA A 126 -12.86 12.98 26.03
CA ALA A 126 -11.72 13.18 25.14
C ALA A 126 -11.58 12.07 24.09
N ASP A 127 -11.69 10.80 24.49
CA ASP A 127 -11.58 9.64 23.59
C ASP A 127 -12.73 9.62 22.57
N TYR A 128 -13.94 10.01 22.99
CA TYR A 128 -15.09 10.12 22.12
C TYR A 128 -14.93 11.24 21.09
N LEU A 129 -14.46 12.42 21.51
CA LEU A 129 -14.21 13.55 20.62
C LEU A 129 -13.12 13.21 19.59
N ILE A 130 -12.02 12.58 20.00
CA ILE A 130 -10.98 12.08 19.10
C ILE A 130 -11.55 11.00 18.15
N GLY A 131 -12.49 10.19 18.63
CA GLY A 131 -13.31 9.24 17.87
C GLY A 131 -14.11 9.87 16.73
N SER A 132 -14.60 11.10 16.94
CA SER A 132 -15.53 11.79 16.05
C SER A 132 -14.84 12.75 15.06
N LEU A 133 -13.51 12.78 15.01
CA LEU A 133 -12.76 13.63 14.08
C LEU A 133 -12.74 13.02 12.67
N ASP A 134 -13.00 13.85 11.66
CA ASP A 134 -12.87 13.51 10.25
C ASP A 134 -11.40 13.54 9.78
N GLU A 135 -11.15 13.17 8.52
CA GLU A 135 -9.81 13.18 7.90
C GLU A 135 -9.15 14.56 7.86
N HIS A 136 -9.93 15.62 8.07
CA HIS A 136 -9.48 17.02 8.11
C HIS A 136 -9.31 17.56 9.54
N GLY A 137 -9.67 16.78 10.57
CA GLY A 137 -9.59 17.17 11.98
C GLY A 137 -10.78 18.00 12.48
N PHE A 138 -11.93 17.96 11.81
CA PHE A 138 -13.19 18.54 12.27
C PHE A 138 -14.09 17.48 12.90
N LEU A 139 -14.97 17.89 13.81
CA LEU A 139 -15.97 17.00 14.38
C LEU A 139 -17.05 16.68 13.34
N ASP A 140 -17.39 15.40 13.19
CA ASP A 140 -18.43 14.88 12.29
C ASP A 140 -19.87 15.20 12.74
N GLY A 141 -20.09 16.31 13.46
CA GLY A 141 -21.40 16.70 13.98
C GLY A 141 -21.40 17.96 14.84
N ASP A 142 -22.60 18.42 15.16
CA ASP A 142 -22.81 19.54 16.08
C ASP A 142 -22.46 19.17 17.52
N VAL A 143 -21.87 20.12 18.26
CA VAL A 143 -21.42 19.94 19.64
C VAL A 143 -22.58 19.52 20.56
N ASP A 144 -23.78 20.04 20.32
CA ASP A 144 -24.98 19.70 21.09
C ASP A 144 -25.37 18.22 20.92
N SER A 145 -25.27 17.67 19.71
CA SER A 145 -25.58 16.25 19.45
C SER A 145 -24.54 15.31 20.07
N ILE A 146 -23.27 15.70 20.03
CA ILE A 146 -22.18 14.97 20.69
C ILE A 146 -22.37 14.95 22.21
N ALA A 147 -22.77 16.09 22.80
CA ALA A 147 -23.03 16.20 24.23
C ALA A 147 -24.22 15.33 24.69
N GLU A 148 -25.27 15.21 23.88
CA GLU A 148 -26.40 14.32 24.16
C GLU A 148 -25.98 12.83 24.19
N MET A 149 -25.07 12.41 23.30
CA MET A 149 -24.55 11.03 23.27
C MET A 149 -23.64 10.70 24.45
N LEU A 150 -22.98 11.70 25.05
CA LEU A 150 -22.10 11.54 26.21
C LEU A 150 -22.85 11.54 27.55
N ASN A 151 -24.09 12.05 27.59
CA ASN A 151 -24.88 12.22 28.82
C ASN A 151 -25.86 11.05 29.10
N THR A 152 -25.66 9.90 28.44
CA THR A 152 -26.39 8.64 28.65
C THR A 152 -25.48 7.56 29.18
#